data_AF-M1ZVN2-F1
#
_entry.id   AF-M1ZVN2-F1
#
_cell.length_a   1.000
_cell.length_b   1.000
_cell.length_c   1.000
_cell.angle_alpha   90.00
_cell.angle_beta   90.00
_cell.angle_gamma   90.00
#
_symmetry.space_group_name_H-M   'P 1'
#
loop_
_entity.id
_entity.type
_entity.pdbx_description
1 polymer ?
#
loop_
_entity_poly.entity_id
_entity_poly.type
_entity_poly.pdbx_seq_one_letter_code
_entity_poly.pdbx_strand_id
1 'polypeptide(L)'
;MKEQQQIIEAYKRKIAIRNTLIVIGCVLLLAISLIVSMDTGYIKMSPLDVLRTLFGKGTDKEKLILFDFRLPRIIISMLVGSGLALSGCIIQSVSKNPLADPGILGINAGASLMVILYVLIFSAESFLSVFTLPFLALIGAGITAL
;
A
#
# COMPACT_ATOMS: atom_id res chain seq x y z
N MET A 1 40.02 -25.10 -10.00
CA MET A 1 38.74 -24.80 -10.70
C MET A 1 37.52 -25.32 -9.94
N LYS A 2 37.42 -26.63 -9.60
CA LYS A 2 36.27 -27.19 -8.85
C LYS A 2 36.02 -26.56 -7.46
N GLU A 3 37.08 -26.21 -6.74
CA GLU A 3 37.00 -25.59 -5.41
C GLU A 3 36.45 -24.15 -5.45
N GLN A 4 36.83 -23.35 -6.45
CA GLN A 4 36.21 -22.02 -6.65
C GLN A 4 34.74 -22.12 -7.05
N GLN A 5 34.38 -23.13 -7.84
CA GLN A 5 32.98 -23.41 -8.18
C GLN A 5 32.16 -23.70 -6.90
N GLN A 6 32.69 -24.52 -6.00
CA GLN A 6 32.04 -24.89 -4.73
C GLN A 6 31.87 -23.68 -3.80
N ILE A 7 32.86 -22.78 -3.72
CA ILE A 7 32.76 -21.55 -2.90
C ILE A 7 31.66 -20.63 -3.45
N ILE A 8 31.60 -20.45 -4.77
CA ILE A 8 30.57 -19.62 -5.42
C ILE A 8 29.17 -20.21 -5.21
N GLU A 9 29.01 -21.53 -5.33
CA GLU A 9 27.73 -22.20 -5.08
C GLU A 9 27.29 -22.08 -3.62
N ALA A 10 28.21 -22.25 -2.66
CA ALA A 10 27.93 -22.06 -1.24
C ALA A 10 27.51 -20.62 -0.92
N TYR A 11 28.16 -19.62 -1.54
CA TYR A 11 27.81 -18.21 -1.39
C TYR A 11 26.42 -17.88 -1.97
N LYS A 12 26.14 -18.35 -3.19
CA LYS A 12 24.82 -18.21 -3.83
C LYS A 12 23.72 -18.86 -2.97
N ARG A 13 23.98 -20.05 -2.42
CA ARG A 13 23.04 -20.74 -1.53
C ARG A 13 22.75 -19.95 -0.25
N LYS A 14 23.76 -19.36 0.40
CA LYS A 14 23.55 -18.50 1.58
C LYS A 14 22.70 -17.28 1.28
N ILE A 15 22.96 -16.59 0.16
CA ILE A 15 22.15 -15.44 -0.26
C ILE A 15 20.71 -15.86 -0.58
N ALA A 16 20.53 -16.96 -1.31
CA ALA A 16 19.20 -17.46 -1.66
C ALA A 16 18.39 -17.79 -0.40
N ILE A 17 18.99 -18.47 0.58
CA ILE A 17 18.33 -18.79 1.86
C ILE A 17 17.96 -17.50 2.61
N ARG A 18 18.89 -16.53 2.73
CA ARG A 18 18.63 -15.26 3.41
C ARG A 18 17.47 -14.49 2.75
N ASN A 19 17.49 -14.35 1.43
CA ASN A 19 16.45 -13.63 0.69
C ASN A 19 15.10 -14.34 0.80
N THR A 20 15.10 -15.68 0.75
CA THR A 20 13.88 -16.48 0.94
C THR A 20 13.29 -16.26 2.34
N LEU A 21 14.13 -16.27 3.38
CA LEU A 21 13.69 -15.98 4.75
C LEU A 21 13.11 -14.56 4.89
N ILE A 22 13.72 -13.56 4.26
CA ILE A 22 13.20 -12.18 4.26
C ILE A 22 11.83 -12.14 3.59
N VAL A 23 11.67 -12.75 2.41
CA VAL A 23 10.39 -12.79 1.68
C VAL A 23 9.32 -13.49 2.51
N ILE A 24 9.63 -14.65 3.10
CA ILE A 24 8.70 -15.36 4.00
C ILE A 24 8.31 -14.46 5.18
N GLY A 25 9.28 -13.77 5.79
CA GLY A 25 9.02 -12.82 6.87
C GLY A 25 8.09 -11.68 6.46
N CYS A 26 8.32 -11.06 5.30
CA CYS A 26 7.45 -10.00 4.77
C CYS A 26 6.03 -10.51 4.48
N VAL A 27 5.89 -11.71 3.90
CA VAL A 27 4.58 -12.32 3.63
C VAL A 27 3.83 -12.62 4.93
N LEU A 28 4.52 -13.12 5.95
CA LEU A 28 3.93 -13.36 7.27
C LEU A 28 3.49 -12.05 7.94
N LEU A 29 4.33 -11.02 7.91
CA LEU A 29 3.97 -9.70 8.43
C LEU A 29 2.76 -9.09 7.71
N LEU A 30 2.69 -9.26 6.39
CA LEU A 30 1.54 -8.83 5.60
C LEU A 30 0.26 -9.59 6.00
N ALA A 31 0.34 -10.92 6.16
CA ALA A 31 -0.79 -11.73 6.61
C ALA A 31 -1.27 -11.33 8.02
N ILE A 32 -0.34 -11.09 8.95
CA ILE A 32 -0.67 -10.60 10.30
C ILE A 32 -1.33 -9.23 10.22
N SER A 33 -0.79 -8.31 9.41
CA SER A 33 -1.36 -6.98 9.21
C SER A 33 -2.80 -7.04 8.68
N LEU A 34 -3.10 -7.96 7.76
CA LEU A 34 -4.46 -8.20 7.28
C LEU A 34 -5.40 -8.64 8.41
N ILE A 35 -4.99 -9.61 9.22
CA ILE A 35 -5.80 -10.09 10.35
C ILE A 35 -6.06 -8.95 11.35
N VAL A 36 -5.03 -8.19 11.71
CA VAL A 36 -5.15 -7.04 12.62
C VAL A 36 -6.05 -5.96 12.01
N SER A 37 -5.91 -5.66 10.72
CA SER A 37 -6.76 -4.71 10.03
C SER A 37 -8.22 -5.16 9.98
N MET A 38 -8.49 -6.45 10.01
CA MET A 38 -9.84 -7.02 10.04
C MET A 38 -10.44 -6.98 11.45
N ASP A 39 -9.63 -7.07 12.51
CA ASP A 39 -10.10 -6.95 13.89
C ASP A 39 -10.28 -5.48 14.32
N THR A 40 -9.49 -4.58 13.75
CA THR A 40 -9.47 -3.16 14.12
C THR A 40 -10.63 -2.40 13.44
N GLY A 41 -11.80 -2.38 14.09
CA GLY A 41 -12.95 -1.63 13.62
C GLY A 41 -13.95 -1.29 14.73
N TYR A 42 -14.82 -0.31 14.47
CA TYR A 42 -15.83 0.15 15.43
C TYR A 42 -16.82 -0.97 15.84
N ILE A 43 -17.12 -1.86 14.89
CA ILE A 43 -17.95 -3.04 15.11
C ILE A 43 -17.02 -4.26 15.17
N LYS A 44 -16.99 -4.94 16.31
CA LYS A 44 -16.21 -6.17 16.48
C LYS A 44 -16.79 -7.27 15.59
N MET A 45 -15.94 -7.88 14.76
CA MET A 45 -16.28 -9.08 14.00
C MET A 45 -15.19 -10.12 14.28
N SER A 46 -15.58 -11.31 14.71
CA SER A 46 -14.62 -12.40 14.87
C SER A 46 -14.00 -12.76 13.52
N PRO A 47 -12.72 -13.17 13.45
CA PRO A 47 -12.12 -13.67 12.21
C PRO A 47 -12.93 -14.80 11.56
N LEU A 48 -13.61 -15.60 12.37
CA LEU A 48 -14.49 -16.68 11.90
C LEU A 48 -15.74 -16.13 11.18
N ASP A 49 -16.31 -15.03 11.67
CA ASP A 49 -17.48 -14.38 11.08
C ASP A 49 -17.10 -13.65 9.80
N VAL A 50 -15.88 -13.10 9.73
CA VAL A 50 -15.37 -12.54 8.48
C VAL A 50 -15.20 -13.61 7.41
N LEU A 51 -14.63 -14.77 7.77
CA LEU A 51 -14.51 -15.90 6.84
C LEU A 51 -15.88 -16.40 6.37
N ARG A 52 -16.85 -16.52 7.29
CA ARG A 52 -18.24 -16.87 6.94
C ARG A 52 -18.88 -15.85 6.01
N THR A 53 -18.66 -14.56 6.27
CA THR A 53 -19.20 -13.45 5.46
C THR A 53 -18.56 -13.42 4.06
N LEU A 54 -17.26 -13.71 3.95
CA LEU A 54 -16.57 -13.91 2.66
C LEU A 54 -17.21 -15.01 1.81
N PHE A 55 -17.62 -16.13 2.44
CA PHE A 55 -18.33 -17.22 1.77
C PHE A 55 -19.86 -17.00 1.68
N GLY A 56 -20.34 -15.78 1.90
CA GLY A 56 -21.74 -15.39 1.70
C GLY A 56 -22.70 -15.75 2.84
N LYS A 57 -22.21 -16.35 3.94
CA LYS A 57 -23.00 -16.77 5.10
C LYS A 57 -23.10 -15.72 6.22
N GLY A 58 -22.70 -14.48 5.96
CA GLY A 58 -22.80 -13.36 6.89
C GLY A 58 -24.17 -12.68 6.86
N THR A 59 -24.51 -11.98 7.93
CA THR A 59 -25.67 -11.08 8.01
C THR A 59 -25.50 -9.86 7.11
N ASP A 60 -26.58 -9.14 6.81
CA ASP A 60 -26.53 -7.96 5.93
C ASP A 60 -25.63 -6.85 6.48
N LYS A 61 -25.63 -6.66 7.81
CA LYS A 61 -24.72 -5.72 8.48
C LYS A 61 -23.27 -6.12 8.30
N GLU A 62 -22.96 -7.40 8.46
CA GLU A 62 -21.61 -7.94 8.33
C GLU A 62 -21.09 -7.83 6.89
N LYS A 63 -21.95 -8.08 5.90
CA LYS A 63 -21.63 -7.91 4.48
C LYS A 63 -21.29 -6.45 4.16
N LEU A 64 -22.12 -5.51 4.61
CA LEU A 64 -21.91 -4.08 4.39
C LEU A 64 -20.59 -3.61 5.02
N ILE A 65 -20.32 -4.00 6.26
CA ILE A 65 -19.05 -3.67 6.95
C ILE A 65 -17.85 -4.25 6.19
N LEU A 66 -17.94 -5.50 5.75
CA LEU A 66 -16.83 -6.19 5.12
C LEU A 66 -16.57 -5.72 3.69
N PHE A 67 -17.59 -5.73 2.83
CA PHE A 67 -17.47 -5.47 1.40
C PHE A 67 -17.46 -3.98 1.04
N ASP A 68 -18.18 -3.13 1.76
CA ASP A 68 -18.28 -1.71 1.40
C ASP A 68 -17.28 -0.82 2.15
N PHE A 69 -16.83 -1.24 3.34
CA PHE A 69 -15.90 -0.45 4.16
C PHE A 69 -14.51 -1.08 4.29
N ARG A 70 -14.41 -2.32 4.76
CA ARG A 70 -13.12 -2.92 5.15
C ARG A 70 -12.30 -3.39 3.96
N LEU A 71 -12.88 -4.20 3.08
CA LEU A 71 -12.17 -4.76 1.92
C LEU A 71 -11.63 -3.68 0.99
N PRO A 72 -12.41 -2.64 0.60
CA PRO A 72 -11.89 -1.58 -0.26
C PRO A 72 -10.71 -0.85 0.38
N ARG A 73 -10.79 -0.53 1.68
CA ARG A 73 -9.72 0.11 2.43
C ARG A 73 -8.45 -0.75 2.49
N ILE A 74 -8.58 -2.03 2.80
CA ILE A 74 -7.45 -2.97 2.86
C ILE A 74 -6.75 -3.05 1.50
N ILE A 75 -7.52 -3.20 0.42
CA ILE A 75 -6.99 -3.27 -0.94
C ILE A 75 -6.24 -1.98 -1.30
N ILE A 76 -6.86 -0.81 -1.06
CA ILE A 76 -6.21 0.49 -1.34
C ILE A 76 -4.93 0.64 -0.51
N SER A 77 -4.93 0.30 0.78
CA SER A 77 -3.73 0.37 1.62
C SER A 77 -2.60 -0.53 1.10
N MET A 78 -2.91 -1.74 0.64
CA MET A 78 -1.92 -2.63 0.03
C MET A 78 -1.35 -2.05 -1.26
N LEU A 79 -2.22 -1.53 -2.14
CA LEU A 79 -1.81 -0.94 -3.40
C LEU A 79 -0.93 0.30 -3.17
N VAL A 80 -1.37 1.23 -2.31
CA VAL A 80 -0.61 2.43 -1.96
C VAL A 80 0.73 2.07 -1.32
N GLY A 81 0.75 1.15 -0.36
CA GLY A 81 1.99 0.70 0.29
C GLY A 81 2.97 0.08 -0.70
N SER A 82 2.49 -0.75 -1.62
CA SER A 82 3.32 -1.35 -2.67
C SER A 82 3.88 -0.30 -3.65
N GLY A 83 3.06 0.67 -4.03
CA GLY A 83 3.48 1.78 -4.90
C GLY A 83 4.54 2.65 -4.25
N LEU A 84 4.37 3.00 -2.97
CA LEU A 84 5.35 3.76 -2.21
C LEU A 84 6.67 2.99 -2.04
N ALA A 85 6.61 1.70 -1.72
CA ALA A 85 7.80 0.86 -1.61
C ALA A 85 8.58 0.77 -2.94
N LEU A 86 7.88 0.57 -4.06
CA LEU A 86 8.48 0.52 -5.39
C LEU A 86 9.09 1.87 -5.78
N SER A 87 8.34 2.97 -5.58
CA SER A 87 8.82 4.32 -5.88
C SER A 87 10.05 4.68 -5.05
N GLY A 88 10.08 4.30 -3.76
CA GLY A 88 11.25 4.45 -2.90
C GLY A 88 12.46 3.68 -3.42
N CYS A 89 12.28 2.41 -3.79
CA CYS A 89 13.36 1.61 -4.37
C CYS A 89 13.93 2.23 -5.66
N ILE A 90 13.07 2.74 -6.54
CA ILE A 90 13.47 3.41 -7.79
C ILE A 90 14.28 4.66 -7.47
N ILE A 91 13.76 5.55 -6.62
CA ILE A 91 14.44 6.81 -6.29
C ILE A 91 15.75 6.59 -5.56
N GLN A 92 15.80 5.65 -4.60
CA GLN A 92 17.05 5.29 -3.91
C GLN A 92 18.10 4.72 -4.88
N SER A 93 17.68 3.93 -5.87
CA SER A 93 18.57 3.36 -6.88
C SER A 93 19.12 4.41 -7.84
N VAL A 94 18.26 5.30 -8.35
CA VAL A 94 18.64 6.36 -9.30
C VAL A 94 19.50 7.42 -8.61
N SER A 95 19.11 7.87 -7.43
CA SER A 95 19.86 8.86 -6.65
C SER A 95 21.14 8.30 -6.03
N LYS A 96 21.28 6.96 -5.98
CA LYS A 96 22.33 6.25 -5.23
C LYS A 96 22.41 6.71 -3.77
N ASN A 97 21.27 7.11 -3.20
CA ASN A 97 21.16 7.58 -1.83
C ASN A 97 20.12 6.72 -1.09
N PRO A 98 20.53 5.87 -0.13
CA PRO A 98 19.60 5.02 0.62
C PRO A 98 18.63 5.81 1.51
N LEU A 99 18.85 7.11 1.71
CA LEU A 99 17.96 8.00 2.45
C LEU A 99 16.99 8.78 1.54
N ALA A 100 17.05 8.61 0.22
CA ALA A 100 16.17 9.30 -0.68
C ALA A 100 14.73 8.75 -0.59
N ASP A 101 13.76 9.67 -0.55
CA ASP A 101 12.33 9.40 -0.47
C ASP A 101 11.62 10.06 -1.68
N PRO A 102 10.64 9.39 -2.32
CA PRO A 102 9.93 9.94 -3.47
C PRO A 102 9.17 11.24 -3.16
N GLY A 103 8.80 11.50 -1.90
CA GLY A 103 8.15 12.72 -1.47
C GLY A 103 9.02 13.98 -1.55
N ILE A 104 10.35 13.84 -1.63
CA ILE A 104 11.29 14.97 -1.78
C ILE A 104 11.08 15.71 -3.11
N LEU A 105 10.47 15.07 -4.11
CA LEU A 105 10.10 15.68 -5.40
C LEU A 105 8.92 16.65 -5.31
N GLY A 106 8.35 16.89 -4.12
CA GLY A 106 7.24 17.82 -3.94
C GLY A 106 5.86 17.28 -4.35
N ILE A 107 5.77 16.02 -4.78
CA ILE A 107 4.52 15.38 -5.22
C ILE A 107 3.39 15.46 -4.19
N ASN A 108 3.72 15.32 -2.90
CA ASN A 108 2.74 15.41 -1.81
C ASN A 108 2.23 16.84 -1.63
N ALA A 109 3.12 17.84 -1.79
CA ALA A 109 2.77 19.25 -1.68
C ALA A 109 1.91 19.69 -2.88
N GLY A 110 2.28 19.29 -4.10
CA GLY A 110 1.52 19.57 -5.32
C GLY A 110 0.11 18.96 -5.30
N ALA A 111 0.00 17.67 -4.91
CA ALA A 111 -1.29 17.01 -4.75
C ALA A 111 -2.19 17.73 -3.73
N SER A 112 -1.64 18.01 -2.54
CA SER A 112 -2.37 18.66 -1.45
C SER A 112 -2.80 20.07 -1.83
N LEU A 113 -1.95 20.83 -2.53
CA LEU A 113 -2.27 22.18 -3.00
C LEU A 113 -3.50 22.18 -3.92
N MET A 114 -3.54 21.29 -4.92
CA MET A 114 -4.68 21.23 -5.84
C MET A 114 -5.98 20.81 -5.14
N VAL A 115 -5.90 19.84 -4.22
CA VAL A 115 -7.05 19.42 -3.41
C VAL A 115 -7.57 20.56 -2.55
N ILE A 116 -6.69 21.29 -1.85
CA ILE A 116 -7.08 22.41 -1.00
C ILE A 116 -7.70 23.53 -1.84
N LEU A 117 -7.09 23.92 -2.96
CA LEU A 117 -7.64 24.94 -3.85
C LEU A 117 -9.05 24.58 -4.35
N TYR A 118 -9.26 23.31 -4.74
CA TYR A 118 -10.58 22.86 -5.16
C TYR A 118 -11.61 22.98 -4.04
N VAL A 119 -11.29 22.48 -2.85
CA VAL A 119 -12.22 22.51 -1.70
C VAL A 119 -12.54 23.95 -1.29
N LEU A 120 -11.57 24.87 -1.35
CA LEU A 120 -11.76 26.27 -1.03
C LEU A 120 -12.67 27.01 -2.03
N ILE A 121 -12.60 26.67 -3.31
CA ILE A 121 -13.34 27.38 -4.36
C ILE A 121 -14.74 26.79 -4.58
N PHE A 122 -14.86 25.45 -4.61
CA PHE A 122 -16.06 24.76 -5.07
C PHE A 122 -16.88 24.08 -3.96
N SER A 123 -16.38 24.05 -2.71
CA SER A 123 -16.93 23.29 -1.59
C SER A 123 -16.97 21.77 -1.85
N ALA A 124 -16.63 20.96 -0.84
CA ALA A 124 -16.44 19.52 -1.01
C ALA A 124 -17.74 18.69 -1.03
N GLU A 125 -18.91 19.32 -1.03
CA GLU A 125 -20.19 18.65 -0.75
C GLU A 125 -20.84 18.00 -1.98
N SER A 126 -20.37 18.29 -3.19
CA SER A 126 -20.90 17.68 -4.41
C SER A 126 -20.43 16.24 -4.58
N PHE A 127 -21.33 15.35 -5.03
CA PHE A 127 -20.99 13.98 -5.41
C PHE A 127 -19.88 13.90 -6.48
N LEU A 128 -19.81 14.90 -7.37
CA LEU A 128 -18.76 15.00 -8.38
C LEU A 128 -17.36 15.15 -7.77
N SER A 129 -17.26 15.75 -6.58
CA SER A 129 -15.98 15.96 -5.88
C SER A 129 -15.29 14.65 -5.54
N VAL A 130 -16.03 13.56 -5.32
CA VAL A 130 -15.48 12.22 -5.03
C VAL A 130 -14.58 11.73 -6.15
N PHE A 131 -14.95 12.01 -7.40
CA PHE A 131 -14.17 11.60 -8.58
C PHE A 131 -13.15 12.65 -9.00
N THR A 132 -13.48 13.93 -8.89
CA THR A 132 -12.61 15.03 -9.33
C THR A 132 -11.37 15.18 -8.45
N LEU A 133 -11.49 15.02 -7.14
CA LEU A 133 -10.39 15.24 -6.19
C LEU A 133 -9.16 14.36 -6.45
N PRO A 134 -9.27 13.03 -6.66
CA PRO A 134 -8.12 12.20 -7.03
C PRO A 134 -7.42 12.64 -8.32
N PHE A 135 -8.16 13.04 -9.36
CA PHE A 135 -7.56 13.52 -10.61
C PHE A 135 -6.83 14.84 -10.42
N LEU A 136 -7.40 15.78 -9.67
CA LEU A 136 -6.73 17.04 -9.35
C LEU A 136 -5.48 16.83 -8.51
N ALA A 137 -5.53 15.92 -7.52
CA ALA A 137 -4.37 15.53 -6.74
C ALA A 137 -3.26 14.97 -7.65
N LEU A 138 -3.61 14.12 -8.60
CA LEU A 138 -2.67 13.55 -9.57
C LEU A 138 -2.04 14.61 -10.47
N ILE A 139 -2.83 15.56 -10.98
CA ILE A 139 -2.34 16.68 -11.79
C ILE A 139 -1.38 17.54 -10.97
N GLY A 140 -1.75 17.89 -9.74
CA GLY A 140 -0.92 18.68 -8.84
C GLY A 140 0.42 18.01 -8.54
N ALA A 141 0.41 16.71 -8.23
CA ALA A 141 1.62 15.94 -8.05
C ALA A 141 2.50 15.90 -9.32
N GLY A 142 1.88 15.66 -10.48
CA GLY A 142 2.58 15.58 -11.76
C GLY A 142 3.27 16.88 -12.14
N ILE A 143 2.63 18.04 -11.90
CA ILE A 143 3.22 19.35 -12.16
C ILE A 143 4.47 19.58 -11.29
N THR A 144 4.43 19.19 -10.02
CA THR A 144 5.59 19.36 -9.12
C THR A 144 6.72 18.37 -9.35
N ALA A 145 6.42 17.20 -9.92
CA ALA A 145 7.40 16.14 -10.17
C ALA A 145 8.30 16.40 -11.40
N LEU A 146 7.83 17.23 -12.33
CA LEU A 146 8.52 17.61 -13.58
C LEU A 146 9.48 18.77 -13.34
#